data_AF-A0A0R2XPI1-F1
#
_entry.id   AF-A0A0R2XPI1-F1
#
_cell.length_a   1.000
_cell.length_b   1.000
_cell.length_c   1.000
_cell.angle_alpha   90.00
_cell.angle_beta   90.00
_cell.angle_gamma   90.00
#
_symmetry.space_group_name_H-M   'P 1'
#
loop_
_entity.id
_entity.type
_entity.pdbx_description
1 polymer ?
#
loop_
_entity_poly.entity_id
_entity_poly.type
_entity_poly.pdbx_seq_one_letter_code
_entity_poly.pdbx_strand_id
1 'polypeptide(L)'
;MDIPKPQAGKLAQIPADRFTELLLNSTPLIDVRAECEYHDGHIPHSVNLPLLNDAERAEVGTCYKRKGQEAAITLGTELVSGDTKKERMTAWVRFIADNPTAVILCFRGGLRSQTVQKWLAESGLQRPLISGGYKALRRHLLRTTIRVASEKKIIIVAGKTGTGKTHLINNLTRSVDLEGLANHRGSAFGRRVSAQPAQSVFENLLALDLLRQEREGGATLFLEDESRAIGSISLPLELHRAMSVAPIVRVEESLDFRVETILNDYI
;
A
#
# COMPACT_ATOMS: atom_id res chain seq x y z
N MET A 1 37.69 0.21 8.25
CA MET A 1 37.23 0.36 6.85
C MET A 1 36.55 1.70 6.77
N ASP A 2 37.21 2.65 6.12
CA ASP A 2 36.78 4.04 6.03
C ASP A 2 35.46 4.15 5.27
N ILE A 3 34.49 4.82 5.89
CA ILE A 3 33.26 5.24 5.24
C ILE A 3 33.63 6.46 4.37
N PRO A 4 33.52 6.38 3.03
CA PRO A 4 33.91 7.48 2.17
C PRO A 4 33.01 8.70 2.44
N LYS A 5 33.63 9.88 2.58
CA LYS A 5 32.92 11.16 2.65
C LYS A 5 32.12 11.36 1.34
N PRO A 6 30.84 11.78 1.41
CA PRO A 6 30.02 11.95 0.23
C PRO A 6 30.54 13.10 -0.64
N GLN A 7 30.82 12.78 -1.92
CA GLN A 7 30.97 13.74 -3.00
C GLN A 7 29.64 14.50 -3.19
N ALA A 8 29.70 15.81 -3.40
CA ALA A 8 28.53 16.63 -3.74
C ALA A 8 27.78 16.04 -4.96
N GLY A 9 26.53 15.61 -4.92
CA GLY A 9 25.57 15.42 -3.82
C GLY A 9 24.33 14.75 -4.43
N LYS A 10 24.47 13.52 -4.93
CA LYS A 10 23.34 12.75 -5.49
C LYS A 10 22.45 12.35 -4.31
N LEU A 11 21.30 13.02 -4.20
CA LEU A 11 20.34 12.74 -3.13
C LEU A 11 20.00 11.24 -3.09
N ALA A 12 20.04 10.64 -1.90
CA ALA A 12 19.89 9.20 -1.72
C ALA A 12 18.52 8.72 -2.23
N GLN A 13 18.51 7.60 -2.96
CA GLN A 13 17.28 6.98 -3.45
C GLN A 13 17.28 5.49 -3.12
N ILE A 14 16.09 4.94 -2.86
CA ILE A 14 15.85 3.50 -2.79
C ILE A 14 15.56 3.00 -4.21
N PRO A 15 16.45 2.18 -4.81
CA PRO A 15 16.25 1.59 -6.12
C PRO A 15 15.26 0.41 -6.09
N ALA A 16 14.80 -0.01 -7.28
CA ALA A 16 13.71 -0.97 -7.43
C ALA A 16 14.03 -2.40 -6.92
N ASP A 17 15.30 -2.80 -6.96
CA ASP A 17 15.81 -4.06 -6.42
C ASP A 17 15.71 -4.13 -4.87
N ARG A 18 15.56 -2.99 -4.20
CA ARG A 18 15.39 -2.90 -2.74
C ARG A 18 13.92 -2.80 -2.30
N PHE A 19 12.97 -2.76 -3.24
CA PHE A 19 11.55 -2.58 -2.91
C PHE A 19 10.96 -3.71 -2.08
N THR A 20 11.27 -4.97 -2.42
CA THR A 20 10.77 -6.13 -1.67
C THR A 20 11.19 -6.06 -0.20
N GLU A 21 12.47 -5.79 0.07
CA GLU A 21 12.98 -5.67 1.43
C GLU A 21 12.36 -4.49 2.19
N LEU A 22 12.24 -3.32 1.53
CA LEU A 22 11.60 -2.14 2.10
C LEU A 22 10.17 -2.44 2.58
N LEU A 23 9.38 -3.11 1.72
CA LEU A 23 7.99 -3.48 1.97
C LEU A 23 7.87 -4.54 3.09
N LEU A 24 8.68 -5.61 3.03
CA LEU A 24 8.66 -6.68 4.02
C LEU A 24 9.11 -6.21 5.41
N ASN A 25 10.03 -5.27 5.48
CA ASN A 25 10.47 -4.65 6.74
C ASN A 25 9.48 -3.61 7.28
N SER A 26 8.34 -3.40 6.61
CA SER A 26 7.33 -2.39 6.99
C SER A 26 7.96 -1.01 7.19
N THR A 27 8.89 -0.64 6.29
CA THR A 27 9.62 0.63 6.39
C THR A 27 8.64 1.79 6.31
N PRO A 28 8.67 2.74 7.27
CA PRO A 28 7.77 3.89 7.24
C PRO A 28 7.98 4.74 5.99
N LEU A 29 6.88 5.14 5.35
CA LEU A 29 6.90 5.95 4.14
C LEU A 29 6.22 7.30 4.38
N ILE A 30 6.87 8.39 3.99
CA ILE A 30 6.28 9.73 3.98
C ILE A 30 5.79 10.01 2.56
N ASP A 31 4.48 9.89 2.33
CA ASP A 31 3.85 10.24 1.07
C ASP A 31 3.56 11.74 1.01
N VAL A 32 4.32 12.45 0.19
CA VAL A 32 4.23 13.92 0.02
C VAL A 32 3.30 14.33 -1.13
N ARG A 33 2.52 13.38 -1.69
CA ARG A 33 1.43 13.70 -2.62
C ARG A 33 0.28 14.38 -1.88
N ALA A 34 -0.62 15.01 -2.63
CA ALA A 34 -1.84 15.60 -2.07
C ALA A 34 -2.75 14.52 -1.48
N GLU A 35 -3.67 14.94 -0.63
CA GLU A 35 -4.58 14.07 0.13
C GLU A 35 -5.44 13.21 -0.81
N CYS A 36 -5.98 13.80 -1.89
CA CYS A 36 -6.76 13.08 -2.90
C CYS A 36 -5.94 11.96 -3.57
N GLU A 37 -4.66 12.22 -3.90
CA GLU A 37 -3.77 11.24 -4.53
C GLU A 37 -3.47 10.06 -3.56
N TYR A 38 -3.41 10.33 -2.25
CA TYR A 38 -3.19 9.31 -1.22
C TYR A 38 -4.45 8.50 -0.93
N HIS A 39 -5.61 9.16 -0.87
CA HIS A 39 -6.93 8.53 -0.70
C HIS A 39 -7.24 7.56 -1.86
N ASP A 40 -6.95 7.96 -3.10
CA ASP A 40 -7.15 7.10 -4.28
C ASP A 40 -6.24 5.86 -4.27
N GLY A 41 -5.15 5.90 -3.50
CA GLY A 41 -4.18 4.82 -3.42
C GLY A 41 -2.90 5.18 -2.71
N HIS A 42 -2.50 4.38 -1.74
CA HIS A 42 -1.25 4.53 -1.00
C HIS A 42 -0.57 3.17 -0.75
N ILE A 43 0.71 3.21 -0.39
CA ILE A 43 1.49 2.02 -0.04
C ILE A 43 1.23 1.70 1.45
N PRO A 44 1.10 0.42 1.86
CA PRO A 44 1.00 0.07 3.27
C PRO A 44 2.15 0.67 4.08
N HIS A 45 1.89 1.02 5.34
CA HIS A 45 2.87 1.67 6.25
C HIS A 45 3.33 3.07 5.81
N SER A 46 2.58 3.72 4.92
CA SER A 46 2.79 5.13 4.58
C SER A 46 1.89 6.07 5.36
N VAL A 47 2.40 7.26 5.68
CA VAL A 47 1.62 8.40 6.19
C VAL A 47 1.55 9.48 5.11
N ASN A 48 0.42 10.17 5.00
CA ASN A 48 0.33 11.33 4.11
C ASN A 48 0.77 12.60 4.85
N LEU A 49 1.87 13.19 4.41
CA LEU A 49 2.35 14.50 4.87
C LEU A 49 2.63 15.36 3.63
N PRO A 50 1.58 15.96 3.03
CA PRO A 50 1.62 16.53 1.70
C PRO A 50 2.62 17.68 1.56
N LEU A 51 3.34 17.72 0.44
CA LEU A 51 4.06 18.93 0.03
C LEU A 51 3.09 19.99 -0.47
N LEU A 52 2.00 19.59 -1.12
CA LEU A 52 0.92 20.47 -1.59
C LEU A 52 -0.38 19.81 -1.16
N ASN A 53 -1.27 20.56 -0.51
CA ASN A 53 -2.62 20.07 -0.26
C ASN A 53 -3.44 20.00 -1.56
N ASP A 54 -4.64 19.44 -1.53
CA ASP A 54 -5.51 19.29 -2.70
C ASP A 54 -5.73 20.59 -3.50
N ALA A 55 -5.99 21.70 -2.82
CA ALA A 55 -6.23 23.00 -3.46
C ALA A 55 -4.97 23.53 -4.16
N GLU A 56 -3.85 23.56 -3.45
CA GLU A 56 -2.54 23.98 -3.98
C GLU A 56 -2.09 23.07 -5.13
N ARG A 57 -2.35 21.76 -5.01
CA ARG A 57 -2.02 20.76 -6.02
C ARG A 57 -2.82 20.96 -7.31
N ALA A 58 -4.08 21.36 -7.20
CA ALA A 58 -4.94 21.71 -8.33
C ALA A 58 -4.44 23.00 -9.01
N GLU A 59 -4.07 24.01 -8.22
CA GLU A 59 -3.57 25.28 -8.71
C GLU A 59 -2.23 25.14 -9.45
N VAL A 60 -1.24 24.50 -8.81
CA VAL A 60 0.07 24.20 -9.41
C VAL A 60 -0.08 23.32 -10.64
N GLY A 61 -0.97 22.32 -10.60
CA GLY A 61 -1.26 21.47 -11.76
C GLY A 61 -1.85 22.24 -12.94
N THR A 62 -2.71 23.23 -12.66
CA THR A 62 -3.30 24.12 -13.67
C THR A 62 -2.25 25.08 -14.24
N CYS A 63 -1.41 25.66 -13.38
CA CYS A 63 -0.29 26.50 -13.79
C CYS A 63 0.67 25.73 -14.70
N TYR A 64 1.06 24.51 -14.32
CA TYR A 64 1.93 23.66 -15.13
C TYR A 64 1.37 23.43 -16.55
N LYS A 65 0.09 23.08 -16.66
CA LYS A 65 -0.56 22.85 -17.96
C LYS A 65 -0.64 24.11 -18.83
N ARG A 66 -0.84 25.28 -18.22
CA ARG A 66 -1.07 26.54 -18.95
C ARG A 66 0.19 27.34 -19.23
N LYS A 67 1.16 27.32 -18.31
CA LYS A 67 2.33 28.21 -18.27
C LYS A 67 3.66 27.48 -18.20
N GLY A 68 3.66 26.14 -18.14
CA GLY A 68 4.87 25.33 -18.15
C GLY A 68 5.48 25.12 -16.77
N GLN A 69 6.63 24.42 -16.77
CA GLN A 69 7.26 23.91 -15.55
C GLN A 69 7.77 25.01 -14.62
N GLU A 70 8.55 25.96 -15.12
CA GLU A 70 9.15 27.04 -14.31
C GLU A 70 8.07 27.83 -13.55
N ALA A 71 7.01 28.25 -14.24
CA ALA A 71 5.90 28.98 -13.61
C ALA A 71 5.21 28.17 -12.50
N ALA A 72 5.10 26.85 -12.66
CA ALA A 72 4.52 25.98 -11.64
C ALA A 72 5.45 25.79 -10.43
N ILE A 73 6.77 25.81 -10.64
CA ILE A 73 7.77 25.75 -9.56
C ILE A 73 7.73 27.05 -8.75
N THR A 74 7.69 28.20 -9.43
CA THR A 74 7.57 29.51 -8.77
C THR A 74 6.31 29.56 -7.92
N LEU A 75 5.15 29.24 -8.51
CA LEU A 75 3.88 29.21 -7.78
C LEU A 75 3.90 28.24 -6.61
N GLY A 76 4.44 27.03 -6.79
CA GLY A 76 4.56 26.06 -5.70
C GLY A 76 5.46 26.56 -4.57
N THR A 77 6.51 27.32 -4.88
CA THR A 77 7.40 27.91 -3.86
C THR A 77 6.70 29.05 -3.10
N GLU A 78 5.89 29.85 -3.78
CA GLU A 78 5.08 30.91 -3.18
C GLU A 78 4.02 30.35 -2.23
N LEU A 79 3.27 29.33 -2.69
CA LEU A 79 2.24 28.65 -1.89
C LEU A 79 2.82 27.94 -0.67
N VAL A 80 4.02 27.39 -0.78
CA VAL A 80 4.71 26.66 0.29
C VAL A 80 5.87 27.48 0.85
N SER A 81 5.53 28.64 1.40
CA SER A 81 6.45 29.59 2.03
C SER A 81 6.01 29.93 3.46
N GLY A 82 6.81 30.73 4.17
CA GLY A 82 6.48 31.24 5.51
C GLY A 82 6.05 30.17 6.51
N ASP A 83 4.91 30.40 7.15
CA ASP A 83 4.35 29.51 8.17
C ASP A 83 3.94 28.15 7.60
N THR A 84 3.35 28.10 6.41
CA THR A 84 2.99 26.83 5.74
C THR A 84 4.20 25.91 5.57
N LYS A 85 5.34 26.47 5.12
CA LYS A 85 6.58 25.69 5.00
C LYS A 85 7.06 25.22 6.37
N LYS A 86 6.99 26.08 7.40
CA LYS A 86 7.41 25.75 8.76
C LYS A 86 6.57 24.64 9.37
N GLU A 87 5.25 24.67 9.17
CA GLU A 87 4.31 23.63 9.62
C GLU A 87 4.62 22.29 8.96
N ARG A 88 4.77 22.26 7.62
CA ARG A 88 5.13 21.05 6.87
C ARG A 88 6.48 20.47 7.28
N MET A 89 7.49 21.33 7.44
CA MET A 89 8.80 20.93 7.96
C MET A 89 8.70 20.33 9.35
N THR A 90 7.93 20.95 10.26
CA THR A 90 7.73 20.45 11.63
C THR A 90 7.08 19.07 11.61
N ALA A 91 6.07 18.85 10.76
CA ALA A 91 5.40 17.57 10.63
C ALA A 91 6.34 16.46 10.12
N TRP A 92 7.14 16.74 9.07
CA TRP A 92 8.12 15.77 8.56
C TRP A 92 9.21 15.46 9.58
N VAL A 93 9.78 16.48 10.23
CA VAL A 93 10.82 16.34 11.26
C VAL A 93 10.32 15.48 12.41
N ARG A 94 9.10 15.76 12.92
CA ARG A 94 8.49 14.99 13.99
C ARG A 94 8.31 13.52 13.59
N PHE A 95 7.75 13.26 12.42
CA PHE A 95 7.56 11.89 11.96
C PHE A 95 8.89 11.14 11.81
N ILE A 96 9.94 11.79 11.30
CA ILE A 96 11.28 11.20 11.15
C ILE A 96 11.94 10.95 12.51
N ALA A 97 11.71 11.81 13.51
CA ALA A 97 12.20 11.59 14.86
C ALA A 97 11.63 10.30 15.46
N ASP A 98 10.33 10.05 15.26
CA ASP A 98 9.66 8.83 15.69
C ASP A 98 9.98 7.63 14.78
N ASN A 99 10.40 7.88 13.53
CA ASN A 99 10.66 6.87 12.51
C ASN A 99 11.99 7.13 11.76
N PRO A 100 13.15 6.83 12.36
CA PRO A 100 14.46 7.19 11.79
C PRO A 100 14.78 6.55 10.44
N THR A 101 14.10 5.45 10.09
CA THR A 101 14.24 4.73 8.81
C THR A 101 13.29 5.24 7.73
N ALA A 102 12.49 6.28 8.00
CA ALA A 102 11.47 6.76 7.09
C ALA A 102 12.03 7.17 5.71
N VAL A 103 11.28 6.85 4.67
CA VAL A 103 11.64 7.12 3.26
C VAL A 103 10.60 8.01 2.60
N ILE A 104 11.04 8.97 1.80
CA ILE A 104 10.17 9.95 1.15
C ILE A 104 9.64 9.40 -0.18
N LEU A 105 8.37 9.66 -0.46
CA LEU A 105 7.68 9.14 -1.63
C LEU A 105 6.83 10.26 -2.24
N CYS A 106 6.89 10.44 -3.56
CA CYS A 106 5.86 11.17 -4.31
C CYS A 106 5.40 10.31 -5.50
N PHE A 107 4.55 10.84 -6.40
CA PHE A 107 3.98 10.03 -7.47
C PHE A 107 5.01 9.32 -8.38
N ARG A 108 6.10 10.01 -8.75
CA ARG A 108 7.12 9.51 -9.69
C ARG A 108 8.58 9.63 -9.19
N GLY A 109 8.79 9.97 -7.91
CA GLY A 109 10.15 10.24 -7.38
C GLY A 109 10.81 11.47 -8.01
N GLY A 110 10.01 12.44 -8.46
CA GLY A 110 10.47 13.65 -9.14
C GLY A 110 10.56 14.86 -8.19
N LEU A 111 10.30 16.04 -8.75
CA LEU A 111 10.53 17.32 -8.08
C LEU A 111 9.90 17.41 -6.69
N ARG A 112 8.65 16.97 -6.50
CA ARG A 112 7.96 17.06 -5.20
C ARG A 112 8.74 16.37 -4.07
N SER A 113 9.11 15.11 -4.24
CA SER A 113 9.91 14.38 -3.24
C SER A 113 11.33 14.94 -3.12
N GLN A 114 11.91 15.43 -4.22
CA GLN A 114 13.25 16.03 -4.21
C GLN A 114 13.27 17.37 -3.45
N THR A 115 12.24 18.19 -3.57
CA THR A 115 12.07 19.44 -2.81
C THR A 115 12.02 19.16 -1.32
N VAL A 116 11.16 18.23 -0.88
CA VAL A 116 11.05 17.84 0.53
C VAL A 116 12.39 17.27 1.04
N GLN A 117 13.01 16.39 0.25
CA GLN A 117 14.31 15.81 0.58
C GLN A 117 15.40 16.89 0.73
N LYS A 118 15.42 17.88 -0.16
CA LYS A 118 16.36 19.01 -0.10
C LYS A 118 16.13 19.86 1.15
N TRP A 119 14.89 20.24 1.46
CA TRP A 119 14.60 21.04 2.65
C TRP A 119 14.93 20.31 3.95
N LEU A 120 14.66 19.00 4.02
CA LEU A 120 15.09 18.17 5.14
C LEU A 120 16.62 18.13 5.26
N ALA A 121 17.33 17.93 4.14
CA ALA A 121 18.78 17.94 4.10
C ALA A 121 19.38 19.29 4.56
N GLU A 122 18.78 20.42 4.15
CA GLU A 122 19.15 21.77 4.59
C GLU A 122 18.96 21.94 6.12
N SER A 123 17.99 21.24 6.72
CA SER A 123 17.80 21.18 8.17
C SER A 123 18.67 20.14 8.90
N GLY A 124 19.60 19.47 8.19
CA GLY A 124 20.48 18.45 8.74
C GLY A 124 19.91 17.02 8.74
N LEU A 125 18.69 16.82 8.22
CA LEU A 125 18.03 15.51 8.16
C LEU A 125 18.11 14.91 6.75
N GLN A 126 19.11 14.07 6.52
CA GLN A 126 19.25 13.32 5.27
C GLN A 126 18.29 12.12 5.27
N ARG A 127 17.31 12.08 4.35
CA ARG A 127 16.41 10.91 4.15
C ARG A 127 16.42 10.46 2.69
N PRO A 128 16.38 9.15 2.38
CA PRO A 128 16.27 8.70 1.01
C PRO A 128 14.85 8.90 0.47
N LEU A 129 14.69 8.89 -0.87
CA LEU A 129 13.38 8.82 -1.52
C LEU A 129 13.21 7.55 -2.35
N ILE A 130 11.97 7.17 -2.65
CA ILE A 130 11.67 6.03 -3.55
C ILE A 130 11.95 6.41 -5.00
N SER A 131 12.87 5.69 -5.65
CA SER A 131 13.15 5.89 -7.08
C SER A 131 11.91 5.54 -7.92
N GLY A 132 11.46 6.45 -8.78
CA GLY A 132 10.23 6.27 -9.54
C GLY A 132 8.92 6.38 -8.73
N GLY A 133 9.00 6.64 -7.42
CA GLY A 133 7.87 6.98 -6.55
C GLY A 133 6.79 5.90 -6.39
N TYR A 134 5.58 6.33 -6.02
CA TYR A 134 4.38 5.50 -5.87
C TYR A 134 4.15 4.62 -7.10
N LYS A 135 4.30 5.19 -8.30
CA LYS A 135 4.09 4.47 -9.55
C LYS A 135 5.02 3.25 -9.69
N ALA A 136 6.29 3.38 -9.29
CA ALA A 136 7.25 2.29 -9.37
C ALA A 136 6.98 1.22 -8.30
N LEU A 137 6.74 1.61 -7.05
CA LEU A 137 6.39 0.69 -5.96
C LEU A 137 5.10 -0.08 -6.25
N ARG A 138 4.05 0.61 -6.67
CA ARG A 138 2.78 -0.01 -7.06
C ARG A 138 2.95 -0.99 -8.21
N ARG A 139 3.78 -0.66 -9.22
CA ARG A 139 4.09 -1.58 -10.32
C ARG A 139 4.80 -2.84 -9.81
N HIS A 140 5.70 -2.71 -8.85
CA HIS A 140 6.36 -3.84 -8.22
C HIS A 140 5.34 -4.73 -7.50
N LEU A 141 4.45 -4.16 -6.68
CA LEU A 141 3.37 -4.88 -5.99
C LEU A 141 2.43 -5.62 -6.96
N LEU A 142 1.96 -4.96 -8.02
CA LEU A 142 1.14 -5.62 -9.04
C LEU A 142 1.86 -6.80 -9.70
N ARG A 143 3.15 -6.63 -10.03
CA ARG A 143 3.96 -7.71 -10.61
C ARG A 143 4.12 -8.88 -9.65
N THR A 144 4.25 -8.64 -8.34
CA THR A 144 4.22 -9.70 -7.34
C THR A 144 2.93 -10.50 -7.45
N THR A 145 1.77 -9.83 -7.47
CA THR A 145 0.47 -10.53 -7.52
C THR A 145 0.38 -11.43 -8.76
N ILE A 146 0.75 -10.90 -9.93
CA ILE A 146 0.76 -11.66 -11.19
C ILE A 146 1.70 -12.87 -11.09
N ARG A 147 2.91 -12.66 -10.57
CA ARG A 147 3.91 -13.71 -10.43
C ARG A 147 3.45 -14.81 -9.49
N VAL A 148 2.96 -14.44 -8.30
CA VAL A 148 2.44 -15.38 -7.30
C VAL A 148 1.27 -16.20 -7.84
N ALA A 149 0.33 -15.55 -8.54
CA ALA A 149 -0.78 -16.25 -9.19
C ALA A 149 -0.33 -17.29 -10.22
N SER A 150 0.85 -17.10 -10.84
CA SER A 150 1.41 -18.04 -11.82
C SER A 150 2.34 -19.11 -11.24
N GLU A 151 2.99 -18.85 -10.11
CA GLU A 151 4.04 -19.71 -9.55
C GLU A 151 3.56 -20.58 -8.38
N LYS A 152 2.55 -20.15 -7.62
CA LYS A 152 2.05 -20.89 -6.44
C LYS A 152 0.93 -21.85 -6.82
N LYS A 153 0.93 -23.01 -6.16
CA LYS A 153 -0.22 -23.92 -6.11
C LYS A 153 -1.27 -23.33 -5.18
N ILE A 154 -2.32 -22.73 -5.76
CA ILE A 154 -3.44 -22.20 -5.00
C ILE A 154 -4.36 -23.35 -4.57
N ILE A 155 -4.86 -23.28 -3.34
CA ILE A 155 -5.94 -24.12 -2.81
C ILE A 155 -7.02 -23.18 -2.27
N ILE A 156 -8.26 -23.38 -2.70
CA ILE A 156 -9.39 -22.58 -2.25
C ILE A 156 -10.02 -23.23 -1.02
N VAL A 157 -10.22 -22.45 0.02
CA VAL A 157 -10.94 -22.86 1.24
C VAL A 157 -12.38 -22.37 1.12
N ALA A 158 -13.29 -23.31 0.86
CA ALA A 158 -14.72 -23.07 0.70
C ALA A 158 -15.52 -23.61 1.88
N GLY A 159 -16.81 -23.26 1.94
CA GLY A 159 -17.70 -23.67 3.03
C GLY A 159 -18.84 -22.69 3.22
N LYS A 160 -19.89 -23.11 3.93
CA LYS A 160 -21.06 -22.26 4.17
C LYS A 160 -20.71 -21.09 5.11
N THR A 161 -21.54 -20.06 5.14
CA THR A 161 -21.42 -19.01 6.18
C THR A 161 -21.60 -19.65 7.56
N GLY A 162 -20.79 -19.19 8.53
CA GLY A 162 -20.74 -19.71 9.89
C GLY A 162 -19.86 -20.95 10.08
N THR A 163 -19.24 -21.52 9.05
CA THR A 163 -18.36 -22.71 9.24
C THR A 163 -16.95 -22.35 9.74
N GLY A 164 -16.76 -21.14 10.30
CA GLY A 164 -15.46 -20.69 10.80
C GLY A 164 -14.34 -20.57 9.76
N LYS A 165 -14.65 -20.37 8.47
CA LYS A 165 -13.64 -20.30 7.40
C LYS A 165 -12.58 -19.23 7.64
N THR A 166 -13.01 -18.04 8.04
CA THR A 166 -12.12 -16.91 8.34
C THR A 166 -11.18 -17.27 9.49
N HIS A 167 -11.70 -17.94 10.54
CA HIS A 167 -10.88 -18.47 11.64
C HIS A 167 -9.87 -19.50 11.14
N LEU A 168 -10.26 -20.43 10.26
CA LEU A 168 -9.35 -21.41 9.68
C LEU A 168 -8.25 -20.73 8.84
N ILE A 169 -8.63 -19.83 7.93
CA ILE A 169 -7.70 -19.07 7.08
C ILE A 169 -6.69 -18.33 7.94
N ASN A 170 -7.12 -17.64 8.98
CA ASN A 170 -6.23 -16.89 9.86
C ASN A 170 -5.29 -17.75 10.72
N ASN A 171 -5.59 -19.05 10.87
CA ASN A 171 -4.72 -20.02 11.56
C ASN A 171 -3.82 -20.83 10.60
N LEU A 172 -4.06 -20.77 9.29
CA LEU A 172 -3.22 -21.44 8.30
C LEU A 172 -1.98 -20.60 8.01
N THR A 173 -0.82 -21.23 8.00
CA THR A 173 0.39 -20.63 7.38
C THR A 173 0.15 -20.50 5.87
N ARG A 174 0.64 -19.43 5.24
CA ARG A 174 0.55 -19.24 3.78
C ARG A 174 -0.88 -19.11 3.28
N SER A 175 -1.71 -18.41 4.04
CA SER A 175 -3.06 -18.05 3.65
C SER A 175 -3.19 -16.55 3.41
N VAL A 176 -4.23 -16.12 2.70
CA VAL A 176 -4.60 -14.71 2.57
C VAL A 176 -6.10 -14.56 2.88
N ASP A 177 -6.41 -13.66 3.82
CA ASP A 177 -7.77 -13.22 4.16
C ASP A 177 -8.22 -12.12 3.19
N LEU A 178 -8.80 -12.52 2.05
CA LEU A 178 -9.24 -11.61 0.98
C LEU A 178 -10.39 -10.72 1.46
N GLU A 179 -11.34 -11.26 2.22
CA GLU A 179 -12.44 -10.50 2.81
C GLU A 179 -11.93 -9.46 3.80
N GLY A 180 -10.99 -9.83 4.67
CA GLY A 180 -10.35 -8.96 5.64
C GLY A 180 -9.60 -7.81 4.96
N LEU A 181 -8.82 -8.11 3.92
CA LEU A 181 -8.16 -7.10 3.10
C LEU A 181 -9.15 -6.17 2.39
N ALA A 182 -10.31 -6.69 1.96
CA ALA A 182 -11.38 -5.91 1.34
C ALA A 182 -12.29 -5.20 2.35
N ASN A 183 -12.05 -5.36 3.65
CA ASN A 183 -12.92 -4.88 4.74
C ASN A 183 -14.40 -5.28 4.52
N HIS A 184 -14.63 -6.56 4.24
CA HIS A 184 -15.94 -7.15 3.95
C HIS A 184 -16.35 -8.16 5.05
N ARG A 185 -17.64 -8.53 5.13
CA ARG A 185 -18.23 -9.53 6.06
C ARG A 185 -18.76 -10.75 5.30
N GLY A 186 -18.09 -11.11 4.22
CA GLY A 186 -18.44 -12.21 3.35
C GLY A 186 -19.77 -12.13 2.62
N SER A 187 -20.00 -13.16 1.81
CA SER A 187 -21.10 -13.21 0.83
C SER A 187 -22.50 -13.07 1.43
N ALA A 188 -22.70 -13.45 2.70
CA ALA A 188 -24.00 -13.41 3.36
C ALA A 188 -24.32 -12.09 4.09
N PHE A 189 -23.31 -11.44 4.68
CA PHE A 189 -23.52 -10.24 5.51
C PHE A 189 -23.03 -8.94 4.86
N GLY A 190 -22.20 -9.03 3.81
CA GLY A 190 -21.86 -7.88 2.97
C GLY A 190 -20.91 -6.90 3.66
N ARG A 191 -21.32 -5.63 3.74
CA ARG A 191 -20.44 -4.52 4.15
C ARG A 191 -20.20 -4.47 5.67
N ARG A 192 -19.02 -3.98 6.06
CA ARG A 192 -18.72 -3.55 7.44
C ARG A 192 -19.23 -2.12 7.68
N VAL A 193 -19.21 -1.70 8.96
CA VAL A 193 -19.53 -0.31 9.36
C VAL A 193 -18.55 0.68 8.73
N SER A 194 -17.27 0.31 8.66
CA SER A 194 -16.24 1.07 7.95
C SER A 194 -16.30 0.79 6.44
N ALA A 195 -15.92 1.79 5.64
CA ALA A 195 -15.91 1.69 4.19
C ALA A 195 -14.86 0.68 3.69
N GLN A 196 -15.12 0.06 2.53
CA GLN A 196 -14.10 -0.72 1.83
C GLN A 196 -12.95 0.18 1.37
N PRO A 197 -11.71 -0.34 1.27
CA PRO A 197 -10.59 0.45 0.77
C PRO A 197 -10.80 0.86 -0.69
N ALA A 198 -10.05 1.86 -1.15
CA ALA A 198 -9.93 2.10 -2.59
C ALA A 198 -9.33 0.86 -3.27
N GLN A 199 -9.73 0.58 -4.51
CA GLN A 199 -9.28 -0.58 -5.29
C GLN A 199 -7.74 -0.73 -5.28
N SER A 200 -7.02 0.39 -5.43
CA SER A 200 -5.56 0.34 -5.47
C SER A 200 -4.91 0.10 -4.10
N VAL A 201 -5.57 0.48 -3.00
CA VAL A 201 -5.13 0.16 -1.64
C VAL A 201 -5.31 -1.32 -1.37
N PHE A 202 -6.44 -1.91 -1.75
CA PHE A 202 -6.66 -3.36 -1.69
C PHE A 202 -5.57 -4.13 -2.45
N GLU A 203 -5.31 -3.75 -3.71
CA GLU A 203 -4.28 -4.39 -4.53
C GLU A 203 -2.88 -4.30 -3.90
N ASN A 204 -2.55 -3.16 -3.29
CA ASN A 204 -1.25 -2.99 -2.62
C ASN A 204 -1.14 -3.82 -1.34
N LEU A 205 -2.22 -3.93 -0.55
CA LEU A 205 -2.28 -4.77 0.65
C LEU A 205 -2.18 -6.25 0.29
N LEU A 206 -2.96 -6.70 -0.70
CA LEU A 206 -2.92 -8.07 -1.23
C LEU A 206 -1.51 -8.43 -1.69
N ALA A 207 -0.88 -7.58 -2.50
CA ALA A 207 0.47 -7.83 -2.97
C ALA A 207 1.51 -7.89 -1.83
N LEU A 208 1.36 -7.07 -0.79
CA LEU A 208 2.23 -7.13 0.39
C LEU A 208 2.03 -8.43 1.16
N ASP A 209 0.78 -8.87 1.33
CA ASP A 209 0.50 -10.12 2.02
C ASP A 209 1.06 -11.33 1.26
N LEU A 210 0.86 -11.37 -0.06
CA LEU A 210 1.47 -12.37 -0.94
C LEU A 210 3.01 -12.37 -0.83
N LEU A 211 3.67 -11.20 -0.79
CA LEU A 211 5.12 -11.11 -0.55
C LEU A 211 5.53 -11.74 0.79
N ARG A 212 4.73 -11.56 1.85
CA ARG A 212 5.00 -12.16 3.17
C ARG A 212 4.89 -13.67 3.11
N GLN A 213 3.82 -14.20 2.49
CA GLN A 213 3.64 -15.64 2.32
C GLN A 213 4.76 -16.26 1.47
N GLU A 214 5.30 -15.53 0.49
CA GLU A 214 6.46 -15.99 -0.27
C GLU A 214 7.74 -16.06 0.55
N ARG A 215 7.95 -15.12 1.47
CA ARG A 215 9.12 -15.10 2.36
C ARG A 215 9.12 -16.29 3.31
N GLU A 216 7.94 -16.73 3.77
CA GLU A 216 7.80 -17.95 4.59
C GLU A 216 8.17 -19.22 3.80
N GLY A 217 8.09 -19.16 2.46
CA GLY A 217 8.47 -20.25 1.57
C GLY A 217 7.35 -21.25 1.30
N GLY A 218 7.69 -22.31 0.56
CA GLY A 218 6.75 -23.35 0.16
C GLY A 218 5.92 -23.02 -1.09
N ALA A 219 5.35 -24.06 -1.68
CA ALA A 219 4.70 -23.98 -3.00
C ALA A 219 3.18 -23.73 -2.93
N THR A 220 2.55 -23.87 -1.77
CA THR A 220 1.09 -23.82 -1.61
C THR A 220 0.62 -22.53 -0.97
N LEU A 221 -0.46 -21.96 -1.51
CA LEU A 221 -1.12 -20.76 -1.00
C LEU A 221 -2.62 -21.06 -0.80
N PHE A 222 -3.14 -20.76 0.39
CA PHE A 222 -4.57 -20.93 0.71
C PHE A 222 -5.29 -19.60 0.53
N LEU A 223 -6.41 -19.61 -0.20
CA LEU A 223 -7.24 -18.42 -0.43
C LEU A 223 -8.70 -18.73 -0.09
N GLU A 224 -9.44 -17.70 0.31
CA GLU A 224 -10.90 -17.77 0.49
C GLU A 224 -11.61 -18.00 -0.86
N ASP A 225 -12.75 -18.70 -0.80
CA ASP A 225 -13.66 -18.93 -1.93
C ASP A 225 -14.46 -17.67 -2.29
N GLU A 226 -13.76 -16.67 -2.81
CA GLU A 226 -14.34 -15.40 -3.23
C GLU A 226 -14.57 -15.32 -4.74
N SER A 227 -15.68 -14.69 -5.11
CA SER A 227 -15.94 -14.36 -6.51
C SER A 227 -14.95 -13.29 -7.00
N ARG A 228 -14.96 -12.98 -8.30
CA ARG A 228 -14.16 -11.86 -8.82
C ARG A 228 -14.42 -10.54 -8.08
N ALA A 229 -15.63 -10.33 -7.57
CA ALA A 229 -16.00 -9.13 -6.83
C ALA A 229 -16.22 -9.44 -5.34
N ILE A 230 -15.58 -8.63 -4.48
CA ILE A 230 -15.79 -8.61 -3.03
C ILE A 230 -16.39 -7.24 -2.70
N GLY A 231 -17.71 -7.13 -2.78
CA GLY A 231 -18.40 -5.84 -2.72
C GLY A 231 -18.00 -4.93 -3.89
N SER A 232 -17.42 -3.76 -3.60
CA SER A 232 -16.89 -2.84 -4.62
C SER A 232 -15.46 -3.16 -5.07
N ILE A 233 -14.79 -4.13 -4.45
CA ILE A 233 -13.43 -4.53 -4.78
C ILE A 233 -13.46 -5.59 -5.88
N SER A 234 -12.62 -5.43 -6.91
CA SER A 234 -12.36 -6.49 -7.88
C SER A 234 -11.03 -7.17 -7.57
N LEU A 235 -11.03 -8.50 -7.53
CA LEU A 235 -9.78 -9.26 -7.50
C LEU A 235 -8.97 -9.01 -8.78
N PRO A 236 -7.62 -8.97 -8.69
CA PRO A 236 -6.75 -8.97 -9.86
C PRO A 236 -7.05 -10.17 -10.76
N LEU A 237 -7.14 -9.91 -12.07
CA LEU A 237 -7.66 -10.87 -13.04
C LEU A 237 -6.85 -12.17 -13.06
N GLU A 238 -5.53 -12.05 -12.98
CA GLU A 238 -4.60 -13.17 -12.99
C GLU A 238 -4.77 -14.05 -11.75
N LEU A 239 -4.97 -13.43 -10.57
CA LEU A 239 -5.24 -14.15 -9.34
C LEU A 239 -6.58 -14.88 -9.41
N HIS A 240 -7.64 -14.19 -9.83
CA HIS A 240 -8.96 -14.80 -9.99
C HIS A 240 -8.97 -15.96 -10.99
N ARG A 241 -8.25 -15.84 -12.12
CA ARG A 241 -8.10 -16.95 -13.08
C ARG A 241 -7.43 -18.15 -12.43
N ALA A 242 -6.37 -17.94 -11.66
CA ALA A 242 -5.69 -19.02 -10.95
C ALA A 242 -6.59 -19.65 -9.88
N MET A 243 -7.38 -18.85 -9.15
CA MET A 243 -8.39 -19.34 -8.21
C MET A 243 -9.46 -20.20 -8.89
N SER A 244 -9.94 -19.81 -10.08
CA SER A 244 -11.05 -20.48 -10.77
C SER A 244 -10.77 -21.93 -11.21
N VAL A 245 -9.49 -22.31 -11.30
CA VAL A 245 -9.06 -23.67 -11.66
C VAL A 245 -8.38 -24.40 -10.50
N ALA A 246 -8.28 -23.76 -9.34
CA ALA A 246 -7.62 -24.31 -8.17
C ALA A 246 -8.50 -25.39 -7.50
N PRO A 247 -7.89 -26.44 -6.90
CA PRO A 247 -8.63 -27.40 -6.10
C PRO A 247 -9.28 -26.71 -4.89
N ILE A 248 -10.50 -27.15 -4.58
CA ILE A 248 -11.29 -26.63 -3.47
C ILE A 248 -11.27 -27.63 -2.31
N VAL A 249 -10.93 -27.14 -1.12
CA VAL A 249 -11.12 -27.83 0.15
C VAL A 249 -12.35 -27.21 0.81
N ARG A 250 -13.36 -28.04 1.09
CA ARG A 250 -14.61 -27.59 1.69
C ARG A 250 -14.61 -27.89 3.19
N VAL A 251 -14.79 -26.84 3.99
CA VAL A 251 -15.00 -26.92 5.43
C VAL A 251 -16.48 -27.23 5.68
N GLU A 252 -16.74 -28.25 6.49
CA GLU A 252 -18.08 -28.67 6.88
C GLU A 252 -18.21 -28.67 8.39
N GLU A 253 -19.32 -28.09 8.88
CA GLU A 253 -19.62 -27.98 10.30
C GLU A 253 -21.10 -28.22 10.55
N SER A 254 -21.45 -28.57 11.79
CA SER A 254 -22.85 -28.76 12.20
C SER A 254 -23.65 -27.46 12.10
N LEU A 255 -24.98 -27.56 12.05
CA LEU A 255 -25.83 -26.37 12.04
C LEU A 255 -25.64 -25.56 13.33
N ASP A 256 -25.56 -26.22 14.48
CA ASP A 256 -25.43 -25.57 15.79
C ASP A 256 -24.15 -24.75 15.89
N PHE A 257 -23.02 -25.33 15.45
CA PHE A 257 -21.75 -24.61 15.39
C PHE A 257 -21.83 -23.37 14.50
N ARG A 258 -22.51 -23.50 13.35
CA ARG A 258 -22.67 -22.39 12.41
C ARG A 258 -23.55 -21.28 12.97
N VAL A 259 -24.59 -21.62 13.72
CA VAL A 259 -25.46 -20.63 14.40
C VAL A 259 -24.64 -19.88 15.46
N GLU A 260 -23.89 -20.58 16.29
CA GLU A 260 -23.03 -19.97 17.31
C GLU A 260 -21.96 -19.06 16.71
N THR A 261 -21.26 -19.52 15.66
CA THR A 261 -20.26 -18.72 14.95
C THR A 261 -20.89 -17.47 14.34
N ILE A 262 -22.09 -17.60 13.75
CA ILE A 262 -22.78 -16.45 13.16
C ILE A 262 -23.15 -15.42 14.24
N LEU A 263 -23.63 -15.87 15.39
CA LEU A 263 -23.94 -14.99 16.52
C LEU A 263 -22.68 -14.24 16.97
N ASN A 264 -21.57 -14.94 17.18
CA ASN A 264 -20.33 -14.34 17.68
C ASN A 264 -19.65 -13.39 16.68
N ASP A 265 -19.61 -13.76 15.40
CA ASP A 265 -18.86 -13.01 14.40
C ASP A 265 -19.67 -11.84 13.80
N TYR A 266 -21.00 -11.88 13.86
CA TYR A 266 -21.87 -10.97 13.11
C TYR A 266 -22.89 -10.15 13.91
N ILE A 267 -23.30 -10.57 15.11
CA ILE A 267 -24.35 -9.94 15.94
C ILE A 267 -23.73 -9.30 17.18
#